data_AF-A0A9D4HX62-F1
#
_entry.id   AF-A0A9D4HX62-F1
#
_cell.length_a   1.000
_cell.length_b   1.000
_cell.length_c   1.000
_cell.angle_alpha   90.00
_cell.angle_beta   90.00
_cell.angle_gamma   90.00
#
_symmetry.space_group_name_H-M   'P 1'
#
loop_
_entity.id
_entity.type
_entity.pdbx_description
1 polymer ?
#
loop_
_entity_poly.entity_id
_entity_poly.type
_entity_poly.pdbx_seq_one_letter_code
_entity_poly.pdbx_strand_id
1 'polypeptide(L)'
;MESQIQDLKVELKLMSDKLTSFIDKNDSFTKELVTKITTQVKAEIVKPFEKRIEILEAKLFEKELDSDKLSRKIESLENDLKKAKESEQHDKTCIIRVMEKQSGKLNELEQYGRRNNIRIAGLAEASNNKNNNNNKITSETAEETSKAIIQFLNEKIEGLNLCINDIDIAHRLGKRDTNSKPRAAIVQL
;
A
#
# COMPACT_ATOMS: atom_id res chain seq x y z
N MET A 1 -30.00 -34.08 111.72
CA MET A 1 -29.20 -33.06 111.02
C MET A 1 -28.32 -33.68 109.94
N GLU A 2 -27.54 -34.73 110.23
CA GLU A 2 -26.67 -35.37 109.21
C GLU A 2 -27.42 -36.00 108.03
N SER A 3 -28.58 -36.64 108.25
CA SER A 3 -29.39 -37.23 107.17
C SER A 3 -29.86 -36.21 106.13
N GLN A 4 -30.36 -35.05 106.58
CA GLN A 4 -30.86 -33.99 105.69
C GLN A 4 -29.73 -33.35 104.87
N ILE A 5 -28.54 -33.24 105.46
CA ILE A 5 -27.34 -32.75 104.75
C ILE A 5 -26.91 -33.74 103.67
N GLN A 6 -27.04 -35.04 103.94
CA GLN A 6 -26.70 -36.07 102.97
C GLN A 6 -27.69 -36.11 101.80
N ASP A 7 -28.99 -35.96 102.07
CA ASP A 7 -30.03 -35.89 101.04
C ASP A 7 -29.83 -34.68 100.11
N LEU A 8 -29.52 -33.50 100.69
CA LEU A 8 -29.21 -32.29 99.92
C LEU A 8 -27.96 -32.46 99.04
N LYS A 9 -26.93 -33.17 99.51
CA LYS A 9 -25.73 -33.46 98.68
C LYS A 9 -26.06 -34.35 97.50
N VAL A 10 -26.91 -35.35 97.69
CA VAL A 10 -27.34 -36.24 96.60
C VAL A 10 -28.15 -35.45 95.57
N GLU A 11 -29.07 -34.58 96.02
CA GLU A 11 -29.90 -33.77 95.13
C GLU A 11 -29.08 -32.74 94.34
N LEU A 12 -28.11 -32.09 94.99
CA LEU A 12 -27.21 -31.13 94.35
C LEU A 12 -26.30 -31.81 93.32
N LYS A 13 -25.82 -33.03 93.62
CA LYS A 13 -25.07 -33.85 92.65
C LYS A 13 -25.95 -34.21 91.44
N LEU A 14 -27.18 -34.64 91.69
CA LEU A 14 -28.11 -35.00 90.62
C LEU A 14 -28.47 -33.80 89.73
N MET A 15 -28.56 -32.61 90.32
CA MET A 15 -28.78 -31.36 89.59
C MET A 15 -27.55 -30.96 88.76
N SER A 16 -26.34 -31.09 89.33
CA SER A 16 -25.08 -30.86 88.62
C SER A 16 -24.92 -31.81 87.42
N ASP A 17 -25.20 -33.11 87.59
CA ASP A 17 -25.09 -34.10 86.52
C ASP A 17 -26.08 -33.81 85.37
N LYS A 18 -27.29 -33.36 85.70
CA LYS A 18 -28.29 -32.91 84.69
C LYS A 18 -27.83 -31.68 83.94
N LEU A 19 -27.24 -30.70 84.64
CA LEU A 19 -26.74 -29.47 84.02
C LEU A 19 -25.59 -29.78 83.07
N THR A 20 -24.63 -30.61 83.49
CA THR A 20 -23.52 -31.07 82.63
C THR A 20 -24.04 -31.80 81.40
N SER A 21 -24.97 -32.76 81.56
CA SER A 21 -25.56 -33.46 80.41
C SER A 21 -26.32 -32.53 79.46
N PHE A 22 -26.99 -31.50 79.98
CA PHE A 22 -27.68 -30.51 79.15
C PHE A 22 -26.67 -29.67 78.35
N ILE A 23 -25.59 -29.21 78.99
CA ILE A 23 -24.51 -28.46 78.35
C ILE A 23 -23.87 -29.30 77.24
N ASP A 24 -23.52 -30.56 77.50
CA ASP A 24 -22.89 -31.46 76.53
C ASP A 24 -23.79 -31.71 75.31
N LYS A 25 -25.10 -31.89 75.54
CA LYS A 25 -26.08 -32.06 74.45
C LYS A 25 -26.20 -30.81 73.59
N ASN A 26 -26.21 -29.63 74.21
CA ASN A 26 -26.31 -28.37 73.48
C ASN A 26 -25.04 -28.11 72.64
N ASP A 27 -23.86 -28.42 73.20
CA ASP A 27 -22.59 -28.31 72.48
C ASP A 27 -22.54 -29.29 71.30
N SER A 28 -22.97 -30.54 71.50
CA SER A 28 -23.08 -31.54 70.43
C SER A 28 -24.04 -31.10 69.31
N PHE A 29 -25.22 -30.58 69.65
CA PHE A 29 -26.20 -30.09 68.67
C PHE A 29 -25.66 -28.91 67.87
N THR A 30 -25.00 -27.96 68.54
CA THR A 30 -24.40 -26.79 67.90
C THR A 30 -23.30 -27.21 66.93
N LYS A 31 -22.43 -28.15 67.31
CA LYS A 31 -21.41 -28.73 66.43
C LYS A 31 -22.00 -29.42 65.21
N GLU A 32 -23.08 -30.17 65.38
CA GLU A 32 -23.77 -30.84 64.27
C GLU A 32 -24.35 -29.82 63.28
N LEU A 33 -25.00 -28.77 63.78
CA LEU A 33 -25.58 -27.71 62.96
C LEU A 33 -24.50 -26.95 62.16
N VAL A 34 -23.41 -26.58 62.83
CA VAL A 34 -22.25 -25.94 62.17
C VAL A 34 -21.67 -26.84 61.08
N THR A 35 -21.58 -28.14 61.34
CA THR A 35 -21.06 -29.11 60.35
C THR A 35 -21.98 -29.23 59.14
N LYS A 36 -23.30 -29.28 59.35
CA LYS A 36 -24.30 -29.31 58.26
C LYS A 36 -24.24 -28.05 57.40
N ILE A 37 -24.26 -26.87 58.03
CA ILE A 37 -24.16 -25.59 57.32
C ILE A 37 -22.85 -25.50 56.55
N THR A 38 -21.73 -25.86 57.17
CA THR A 38 -20.41 -25.86 56.50
C THR A 38 -20.39 -26.79 55.28
N THR A 39 -21.00 -27.97 55.41
CA THR A 39 -21.07 -28.94 54.31
C THR A 39 -21.94 -28.41 53.17
N GLN A 40 -23.07 -27.78 53.50
CA GLN A 40 -23.97 -27.18 52.52
C GLN A 40 -23.30 -26.02 51.78
N VAL A 41 -22.65 -25.10 52.49
CA VAL A 41 -21.89 -23.98 51.89
C VAL A 41 -20.77 -24.51 50.98
N LYS A 42 -20.02 -25.53 51.39
CA LYS A 42 -19.00 -26.15 50.53
C LYS A 42 -19.61 -26.74 49.25
N ALA A 43 -20.76 -27.39 49.36
CA ALA A 43 -21.39 -28.07 48.22
C ALA A 43 -22.07 -27.10 47.24
N GLU A 44 -22.83 -26.13 47.75
CA GLU A 44 -23.67 -25.25 46.93
C GLU A 44 -22.93 -24.01 46.43
N ILE A 45 -21.91 -23.56 47.16
CA ILE A 45 -21.19 -22.33 46.83
C ILE A 45 -19.80 -22.69 46.33
N VAL A 46 -18.95 -23.28 47.19
CA VAL A 46 -17.52 -23.43 46.89
C VAL A 46 -17.28 -24.29 45.64
N LYS A 47 -17.87 -25.49 45.57
CA LYS A 47 -17.67 -26.40 44.42
C LYS A 47 -18.07 -25.81 43.07
N PRO A 48 -19.25 -25.16 42.91
CA PRO A 48 -19.58 -24.48 41.66
C PRO A 48 -18.61 -23.37 41.26
N PHE A 49 -18.11 -22.59 42.23
CA PHE A 49 -17.10 -21.56 41.96
C PHE A 49 -15.78 -22.16 41.50
N GLU A 50 -15.29 -23.21 42.17
CA GLU A 50 -14.07 -23.93 41.78
C GLU A 50 -14.18 -24.43 40.32
N LYS A 51 -15.29 -25.09 39.98
CA LYS A 51 -15.54 -25.56 38.61
C LYS A 51 -15.58 -24.42 37.59
N ARG A 52 -16.14 -23.26 37.97
CA ARG A 52 -16.21 -22.11 37.08
C ARG A 52 -14.84 -21.45 36.88
N ILE A 53 -14.00 -21.44 37.91
CA ILE A 53 -12.61 -21.00 37.84
C ILE A 53 -11.84 -21.89 36.85
N GLU A 54 -11.92 -23.21 36.98
CA GLU A 54 -11.25 -24.15 36.06
C GLU A 54 -11.63 -23.90 34.59
N ILE A 55 -12.92 -23.68 34.31
CA ILE A 55 -13.39 -23.39 32.94
C ILE A 55 -12.83 -22.05 32.43
N LEU A 56 -12.72 -21.05 33.29
CA LEU A 56 -12.19 -19.74 32.91
C LEU A 56 -10.69 -19.79 32.68
N GLU A 57 -9.94 -20.55 33.49
CA GLU A 57 -8.51 -20.77 33.31
C GLU A 57 -8.22 -21.49 31.99
N ALA A 58 -8.97 -22.54 31.67
CA ALA A 58 -8.84 -23.24 30.38
C ALA A 58 -9.09 -22.30 29.19
N LYS A 59 -10.15 -21.46 29.27
CA LYS A 59 -10.46 -20.48 28.22
C LYS A 59 -9.40 -19.39 28.10
N LEU A 60 -8.85 -18.94 29.23
CA LEU A 60 -7.79 -17.94 29.25
C LEU A 60 -6.55 -18.49 28.53
N PHE A 61 -6.17 -19.72 28.84
CA PHE A 61 -5.05 -20.40 28.20
C PHE A 61 -5.23 -20.55 26.68
N GLU A 62 -6.41 -20.96 26.22
CA GLU A 62 -6.72 -21.02 24.78
C GLU A 62 -6.57 -19.64 24.11
N LYS A 63 -7.02 -18.57 24.78
CA LYS A 63 -6.91 -17.21 24.26
C LYS A 63 -5.49 -16.68 24.23
N GLU A 64 -4.66 -17.02 25.21
CA GLU A 64 -3.23 -16.71 25.21
C GLU A 64 -2.53 -17.41 24.03
N LEU A 65 -2.82 -18.69 23.80
CA LEU A 65 -2.27 -19.44 22.67
C LEU A 65 -2.67 -18.84 21.32
N ASP A 66 -3.93 -18.42 21.17
CA ASP A 66 -4.40 -17.76 19.95
C ASP A 66 -3.75 -16.39 19.76
N SER A 67 -3.56 -15.64 20.85
CA SER A 67 -2.85 -14.35 20.83
C SER A 67 -1.41 -14.52 20.34
N ASP A 68 -0.68 -15.52 20.83
CA ASP A 68 0.69 -15.82 20.39
C ASP A 68 0.76 -16.18 18.90
N LYS A 69 -0.20 -16.98 18.41
CA LYS A 69 -0.28 -17.33 16.98
C LYS A 69 -0.53 -16.09 16.12
N LEU A 70 -1.42 -15.21 16.56
CA LEU A 70 -1.73 -13.97 15.85
C LEU A 70 -0.52 -13.03 15.81
N SER A 71 0.18 -12.86 16.93
CA SER A 71 1.40 -12.05 17.01
C SER A 71 2.47 -12.54 16.03
N ARG A 72 2.76 -13.85 16.00
CA ARG A 72 3.71 -14.43 15.03
C ARG A 72 3.29 -14.22 13.58
N LYS A 73 1.98 -14.30 13.30
CA LYS A 73 1.45 -14.07 11.95
C LYS A 73 1.59 -12.61 11.53
N ILE A 74 1.35 -11.67 12.45
CA ILE A 74 1.56 -10.24 12.22
C ILE A 74 3.03 -9.97 11.89
N GLU A 75 3.97 -10.47 12.71
CA GLU A 75 5.41 -10.31 12.47
C GLU A 75 5.84 -10.89 11.10
N SER A 76 5.29 -12.05 10.71
CA SER A 76 5.56 -12.64 9.39
C SER A 76 5.07 -11.72 8.26
N LEU A 77 3.83 -11.22 8.36
CA LEU A 77 3.24 -10.35 7.35
C LEU A 77 3.98 -9.01 7.24
N GLU A 78 4.42 -8.43 8.37
CA GLU A 78 5.21 -7.20 8.38
C GLU A 78 6.55 -7.38 7.66
N ASN A 79 7.22 -8.51 7.89
CA ASN A 79 8.47 -8.85 7.22
C ASN A 79 8.29 -9.03 5.71
N ASP A 80 7.22 -9.71 5.28
CA ASP A 80 6.93 -9.90 3.85
C ASP A 80 6.58 -8.57 3.16
N LEU A 81 5.82 -7.71 3.84
CA LEU A 81 5.47 -6.37 3.35
C LEU A 81 6.72 -5.49 3.20
N LYS A 82 7.66 -5.57 4.15
CA LYS A 82 8.95 -4.88 4.07
C LYS A 82 9.76 -5.34 2.85
N LYS A 83 9.91 -6.65 2.65
CA LYS A 83 10.62 -7.21 1.49
C LYS A 83 9.96 -6.80 0.16
N ALA A 84 8.64 -6.82 0.09
CA ALA A 84 7.90 -6.41 -1.10
C ALA A 84 8.15 -4.93 -1.45
N LYS A 85 8.13 -4.04 -0.45
CA LYS A 85 8.44 -2.61 -0.64
C LYS A 85 9.87 -2.38 -1.13
N GLU A 86 10.83 -3.11 -0.56
CA GLU A 86 12.25 -3.01 -0.98
C GLU A 86 12.44 -3.48 -2.42
N SER A 87 11.79 -4.57 -2.82
CA SER A 87 11.80 -5.07 -4.21
C SER A 87 11.16 -4.08 -5.18
N GLU A 88 9.99 -3.55 -4.85
CA GLU A 88 9.28 -2.59 -5.71
C GLU A 88 10.11 -1.31 -5.93
N GLN A 89 10.78 -0.83 -4.88
CA GLN A 89 11.64 0.34 -4.95
C GLN A 89 12.89 0.08 -5.83
N HIS A 90 13.45 -1.12 -5.73
CA HIS A 90 14.56 -1.55 -6.58
C HIS A 90 14.14 -1.56 -8.06
N ASP A 91 13.00 -2.17 -8.37
CA ASP A 91 12.48 -2.28 -9.73
C ASP A 91 12.21 -0.91 -10.36
N LYS A 92 11.56 0.00 -9.61
CA LYS A 92 11.34 1.39 -10.05
C LYS A 92 12.64 2.09 -10.41
N THR A 93 13.67 1.92 -9.58
CA THR A 93 14.97 2.55 -9.80
C THR A 93 15.66 1.98 -11.05
N CYS A 94 15.58 0.66 -11.26
CA CYS A 94 16.09 0.02 -12.47
C CYS A 94 15.37 0.50 -13.73
N ILE A 95 14.03 0.58 -13.70
CA ILE A 95 13.23 1.05 -14.84
C ILE A 95 13.60 2.49 -15.20
N ILE A 96 13.69 3.40 -14.23
CA ILE A 96 14.08 4.80 -14.47
C ILE A 96 15.43 4.87 -15.18
N ARG A 97 16.43 4.14 -14.70
CA ARG A 97 17.77 4.11 -15.33
C ARG A 97 17.73 3.57 -16.76
N VAL A 98 16.91 2.56 -17.02
CA VAL A 98 16.74 2.01 -18.38
C VAL A 98 16.08 3.05 -19.29
N MET A 99 15.03 3.73 -18.82
CA MET A 99 14.35 4.77 -19.58
C MET A 99 15.27 5.94 -19.89
N GLU A 100 16.08 6.41 -18.92
CA GLU A 100 17.06 7.48 -19.14
C GLU A 100 18.10 7.09 -20.20
N LYS A 101 18.65 5.87 -20.12
CA LYS A 101 19.58 5.34 -21.13
C LYS A 101 18.96 5.25 -22.51
N GLN A 102 17.71 4.77 -22.60
CA GLN A 102 16.99 4.67 -23.86
C GLN A 102 16.71 6.06 -24.45
N SER A 103 16.32 7.02 -23.62
CA SER A 103 16.07 8.40 -24.04
C SER A 103 17.34 9.06 -24.58
N GLY A 104 18.48 8.86 -23.91
CA GLY A 104 19.78 9.35 -24.38
C GLY A 104 20.14 8.78 -25.75
N LYS A 105 20.02 7.45 -25.90
CA LYS A 105 20.30 6.76 -27.17
C LYS A 105 19.35 7.18 -28.30
N LEU A 106 18.07 7.39 -28.02
CA LEU A 106 17.11 7.88 -29.01
C LEU A 106 17.47 9.29 -29.49
N ASN A 107 17.83 10.18 -28.55
CA ASN A 107 18.26 11.53 -28.89
C ASN A 107 19.54 11.52 -29.74
N GLU A 108 20.53 10.68 -29.41
CA GLU A 108 21.74 10.52 -30.23
C GLU A 108 21.41 10.05 -31.65
N LEU A 109 20.54 9.05 -31.78
CA LEU A 109 20.09 8.53 -33.09
C LEU A 109 19.31 9.58 -33.88
N GLU A 110 18.44 10.34 -33.23
CA GLU A 110 17.67 11.42 -33.84
C GLU A 110 18.58 12.55 -34.34
N GLN A 111 19.57 12.95 -33.54
CA GLN A 111 20.57 13.94 -33.92
C GLN A 111 21.43 13.46 -35.09
N TYR A 112 21.89 12.20 -35.05
CA TYR A 112 22.66 11.61 -36.14
C TYR A 112 21.85 11.57 -37.44
N GLY A 113 20.58 11.16 -37.38
CA GLY A 113 19.69 11.14 -38.53
C GLY A 113 19.34 12.54 -39.08
N ARG A 114 19.49 13.59 -38.28
CA ARG A 114 19.29 14.99 -38.71
C ARG A 114 20.58 15.74 -39.01
N ARG A 115 21.73 15.08 -38.95
CA ARG A 115 23.05 15.75 -39.06
C ARG A 115 23.22 16.53 -40.37
N ASN A 116 22.66 16.03 -41.46
CA ASN A 116 22.72 16.67 -42.78
C ASN A 116 21.44 17.46 -43.12
N ASN A 117 20.52 17.60 -42.17
CA ASN A 117 19.23 18.24 -42.39
C ASN A 117 19.27 19.69 -41.91
N ILE A 118 19.01 20.62 -42.82
CA ILE A 118 18.88 22.05 -42.51
C ILE A 118 17.40 22.43 -42.58
N ARG A 119 16.93 23.14 -41.54
CA ARG A 119 15.58 23.69 -41.50
C ARG A 119 15.61 25.16 -41.89
N ILE A 120 14.98 25.50 -43.01
CA ILE A 120 14.90 26.86 -43.53
C ILE A 120 13.50 27.42 -43.24
N ALA A 121 13.43 28.46 -42.41
CA ALA A 121 12.19 29.16 -42.09
C ALA A 121 12.07 30.46 -42.91
N GLY A 122 10.84 30.88 -43.22
CA GLY A 122 10.59 32.13 -43.93
C GLY A 122 10.83 32.08 -45.45
N LEU A 123 11.18 30.91 -46.00
CA LEU A 123 11.24 30.70 -47.44
C LEU A 123 9.84 30.87 -48.04
N ALA A 124 9.66 31.75 -49.02
CA ALA A 124 8.38 31.95 -49.68
C ALA A 124 7.87 30.63 -50.28
N GLU A 125 6.59 30.30 -50.12
CA GLU A 125 5.99 29.15 -50.79
C GLU A 125 5.65 29.51 -52.23
N ALA A 126 5.87 28.59 -53.16
CA ALA A 126 5.40 28.78 -54.52
C ALA A 126 3.89 29.06 -54.49
N SER A 127 3.49 30.21 -55.05
CA SER A 127 2.08 30.50 -55.30
C SER A 127 1.67 29.59 -56.44
N ASN A 128 1.14 28.41 -56.11
CA ASN A 128 0.59 27.55 -57.15
C ASN A 128 -0.52 28.37 -57.80
N ASN A 129 -0.27 28.72 -59.07
CA ASN A 129 -1.26 29.27 -59.97
C ASN A 129 -2.56 28.49 -59.74
N LYS A 130 -3.65 29.22 -59.53
CA LYS A 130 -5.01 28.70 -59.68
C LYS A 130 -5.10 28.14 -61.10
N ASN A 131 -4.68 26.88 -61.29
CA ASN A 131 -5.01 26.19 -62.52
C ASN A 131 -6.52 26.03 -62.48
N ASN A 132 -7.15 26.78 -63.38
CA ASN A 132 -8.57 26.82 -63.60
C ASN A 132 -9.13 25.39 -63.61
N ASN A 133 -10.12 25.18 -62.74
CA ASN A 133 -11.12 24.10 -62.74
C ASN A 133 -11.13 23.12 -61.56
N ASN A 134 -10.23 23.18 -60.57
CA ASN A 134 -10.44 22.46 -59.30
C ASN A 134 -9.79 23.20 -58.12
N ASN A 135 -10.59 23.67 -57.16
CA ASN A 135 -10.19 24.35 -55.91
C ASN A 135 -9.37 23.44 -54.96
N LYS A 136 -8.26 22.86 -55.43
CA LYS A 136 -7.34 22.06 -54.62
C LYS A 136 -6.03 22.82 -54.48
N ILE A 137 -5.80 23.33 -53.28
CA ILE A 137 -4.50 23.91 -52.90
C ILE A 137 -3.51 22.75 -52.87
N THR A 138 -2.68 22.63 -53.90
CA THR A 138 -1.59 21.66 -53.93
C THR A 138 -0.40 22.25 -53.16
N SER A 139 0.31 21.40 -52.41
CA SER A 139 1.64 21.76 -51.91
C SER A 139 2.59 21.85 -53.10
N GLU A 140 3.59 22.73 -53.01
CA GLU A 140 4.75 22.69 -53.91
C GLU A 140 5.37 21.28 -53.89
N THR A 141 5.86 20.86 -55.05
CA THR A 141 6.57 19.61 -55.27
C THR A 141 7.98 19.68 -54.67
N ALA A 142 8.59 18.52 -54.41
CA ALA A 142 9.97 18.46 -53.89
C ALA A 142 10.98 19.19 -54.80
N GLU A 143 10.78 19.13 -56.12
CA GLU A 143 11.65 19.81 -57.09
C GLU A 143 11.49 21.34 -57.04
N GLU A 144 10.25 21.84 -56.93
CA GLU A 144 9.96 23.26 -56.74
C GLU A 144 10.55 23.78 -55.42
N THR A 145 10.41 23.02 -54.33
CA THR A 145 11.03 23.33 -53.05
C THR A 145 12.56 23.38 -53.17
N SER A 146 13.17 22.41 -53.86
CA SER A 146 14.63 22.35 -54.05
C SER A 146 15.14 23.58 -54.81
N LYS A 147 14.47 23.96 -55.91
CA LYS A 147 14.82 25.16 -56.69
C LYS A 147 14.70 26.44 -55.86
N ALA A 148 13.62 26.59 -55.09
CA ALA A 148 13.42 27.73 -54.21
C ALA A 148 14.51 27.83 -53.13
N ILE A 149 14.95 26.70 -52.57
CA ILE A 149 16.02 26.64 -51.57
C ILE A 149 17.37 27.04 -52.19
N ILE A 150 17.72 26.48 -53.36
CA ILE A 150 18.98 26.79 -54.04
C ILE A 150 19.06 28.28 -54.37
N GLN A 151 18.00 28.83 -54.95
CA GLN A 151 17.92 30.25 -55.25
C GLN A 151 18.10 31.09 -53.98
N PHE A 152 17.34 30.78 -52.93
CA PHE A 152 17.41 31.52 -51.67
C PHE A 152 18.80 31.47 -51.02
N LEU A 153 19.45 30.31 -51.00
CA LEU A 153 20.75 30.14 -50.36
C LEU A 153 21.88 30.80 -51.17
N ASN A 154 21.90 30.61 -52.50
CA ASN A 154 22.92 31.23 -53.37
C ASN A 154 22.78 32.77 -53.41
N GLU A 155 21.55 33.31 -53.31
CA GLU A 155 21.33 34.76 -53.20
C GLU A 155 21.77 35.33 -51.84
N LYS A 156 21.69 34.55 -50.76
CA LYS A 156 21.95 35.01 -49.39
C LYS A 156 23.37 34.78 -48.91
N ILE A 157 24.06 33.78 -49.43
CA ILE A 157 25.40 33.39 -49.00
C ILE A 157 26.35 33.61 -50.18
N GLU A 158 27.16 34.67 -50.09
CA GLU A 158 28.14 35.00 -51.12
C GLU A 158 29.18 33.88 -51.26
N GLY A 159 29.46 33.48 -52.50
CA GLY A 159 30.39 32.39 -52.82
C GLY A 159 29.80 30.97 -52.72
N LEU A 160 28.52 30.84 -52.34
CA LEU A 160 27.81 29.55 -52.38
C LEU A 160 27.27 29.28 -53.79
N ASN A 161 27.58 28.10 -54.34
CA ASN A 161 27.15 27.67 -55.67
C ASN A 161 26.45 26.30 -55.60
N LEU A 162 25.33 26.24 -54.88
CA LEU A 162 24.52 25.01 -54.82
C LEU A 162 23.83 24.74 -56.16
N CYS A 163 23.78 23.46 -56.53
CA CYS A 163 23.10 22.89 -57.68
C CYS A 163 22.04 21.87 -57.22
N ILE A 164 21.15 21.45 -58.13
CA ILE A 164 20.07 20.49 -57.80
C ILE A 164 20.59 19.14 -57.29
N ASN A 165 21.80 18.75 -57.72
CA ASN A 165 22.44 17.49 -57.33
C ASN A 165 23.06 17.53 -55.93
N ASP A 166 23.17 18.73 -55.33
CA ASP A 166 23.68 18.90 -53.95
C ASP A 166 22.56 18.78 -52.92
N ILE A 167 21.34 18.49 -53.35
CA ILE A 167 20.17 18.30 -52.48
C ILE A 167 19.64 16.88 -52.68
N ASP A 168 19.75 16.05 -51.64
CA ASP A 168 19.20 14.70 -51.62
C ASP A 168 17.67 14.73 -51.46
N ILE A 169 17.19 15.52 -50.49
CA ILE A 169 15.77 15.58 -50.13
C ILE A 169 15.40 17.02 -49.81
N ALA A 170 14.33 17.53 -50.40
CA ALA A 170 13.70 18.78 -49.97
C ALA A 170 12.18 18.66 -49.91
N HIS A 171 11.59 19.14 -48.80
CA HIS A 171 10.14 19.21 -48.65
C HIS A 171 9.72 20.23 -47.59
N ARG A 172 8.46 20.68 -47.67
CA ARG A 172 7.85 21.54 -46.64
C ARG A 172 7.31 20.73 -45.47
N LEU A 173 7.48 21.28 -44.27
CA LEU A 173 6.96 20.71 -43.04
C LEU A 173 5.49 21.07 -42.80
N GLY A 174 4.66 20.06 -42.59
CA GLY A 174 3.25 20.23 -42.19
C GLY A 174 2.30 20.57 -43.34
N LYS A 175 1.02 20.76 -42.99
CA LYS A 175 -0.04 21.08 -43.96
C LYS A 175 -0.04 22.58 -44.28
N ARG A 176 -0.29 22.93 -45.54
CA ARG A 176 -0.39 24.33 -45.99
C ARG A 176 -1.64 24.96 -45.38
N ASP A 177 -1.46 26.10 -44.71
CA ASP A 177 -2.53 26.93 -44.17
C ASP A 177 -2.54 28.26 -44.93
N THR A 178 -3.71 28.64 -45.46
CA THR A 178 -3.94 29.82 -46.29
C THR A 178 -3.68 31.15 -45.59
N ASN A 179 -3.76 31.19 -44.26
CA ASN A 179 -3.60 32.43 -43.48
C ASN A 179 -2.35 32.45 -42.60
N SER A 180 -1.45 31.47 -42.77
CA SER A 180 -0.25 31.31 -41.93
C SER A 180 1.01 31.85 -42.60
N LYS A 181 2.03 32.11 -41.78
CA LYS A 181 3.42 32.29 -42.20
C LYS A 181 3.88 31.11 -43.09
N PRO A 182 4.83 31.33 -44.03
CA PRO A 182 5.35 30.27 -44.88
C PRO A 182 5.87 29.09 -44.05
N ARG A 183 5.56 27.85 -44.48
CA ARG A 183 6.04 26.65 -43.80
C ARG A 183 7.56 26.57 -43.87
N ALA A 184 8.18 26.04 -42.82
CA ALA A 184 9.59 25.71 -42.88
C ALA A 184 9.84 24.60 -43.91
N ALA A 185 10.94 24.69 -44.64
CA ALA A 185 11.44 23.62 -45.48
C ALA A 185 12.53 22.84 -44.72
N ILE A 186 12.59 21.53 -44.93
CA ILE A 186 13.76 20.72 -44.60
C ILE A 186 14.49 20.44 -45.91
N VAL A 187 15.80 20.66 -45.91
CA VAL A 187 16.72 20.21 -46.95
C VAL A 187 17.73 19.25 -46.34
N GLN A 188 17.96 18.13 -47.02
CA GLN A 188 19.06 17.23 -46.76
C GLN A 188 20.11 17.43 -47.85
N LEU A 189 21.34 17.69 -47.42
CA LEU A 189 22.53 17.85 -48.28
C LEU A 189 23.32 16.54 -48.36
#